data_AF-A0A1M6HM46-F1
#
_entry.id   AF-A0A1M6HM46-F1
#
_cell.length_a   1.000
_cell.length_b   1.000
_cell.length_c   1.000
_cell.angle_alpha   90.00
_cell.angle_beta   90.00
_cell.angle_gamma   90.00
#
_symmetry.space_group_name_H-M   'P 1'
#
loop_
_entity.id
_entity.type
_entity.pdbx_description
1 polymer ?
#
loop_
_entity_poly.entity_id
_entity_poly.type
_entity_poly.pdbx_seq_one_letter_code
_entity_poly.pdbx_strand_id
1 'polypeptide(L)'
;MEYIENANNFIRERMNKSKIKQKELAEKVLGTNQPNFSSALNQKKGRHFTIEQYIALADYFGVSLDELFGRKTASSQISARSIGSWIIDLFKSKRAILKTVTLQETDANNQWEDFPTSTEYQALLFPNYDNNSARFEGFKFDKMINGASACYDNSDSDNIAINAFIKKYLDIENFNSEKGMPEEAYKILINTYLNELSSDSYCAPQKFREKFVPADEDLF
;
A
#
# COMPACT_ATOMS: atom_id res chain seq x y z
N MET A 1 -12.73 -27.15 5.67
CA MET A 1 -11.50 -27.59 4.96
C MET A 1 -11.29 -26.91 3.61
N GLU A 2 -12.09 -25.89 3.26
CA GLU A 2 -12.07 -25.21 1.96
C GLU A 2 -10.74 -24.52 1.63
N TYR A 3 -10.10 -23.85 2.61
CA TYR A 3 -8.86 -23.11 2.37
C TYR A 3 -7.67 -23.98 1.95
N ILE A 4 -7.49 -25.15 2.58
CA ILE A 4 -6.39 -26.08 2.23
C ILE A 4 -6.61 -26.64 0.83
N GLU A 5 -7.85 -26.89 0.45
CA GLU A 5 -8.20 -27.31 -0.91
C GLU A 5 -7.92 -26.20 -1.93
N ASN A 6 -8.27 -24.95 -1.63
CA ASN A 6 -7.96 -23.80 -2.46
C ASN A 6 -6.45 -23.64 -2.69
N ALA A 7 -5.65 -23.73 -1.61
CA ALA A 7 -4.19 -23.69 -1.72
C ALA A 7 -3.64 -24.81 -2.60
N ASN A 8 -4.11 -26.04 -2.42
CA ASN A 8 -3.66 -27.18 -3.23
C ASN A 8 -4.08 -27.03 -4.71
N ASN A 9 -5.26 -26.48 -4.98
CA ASN A 9 -5.71 -26.21 -6.34
C ASN A 9 -4.87 -25.10 -6.99
N PHE A 10 -4.58 -24.00 -6.28
CA PHE A 10 -3.69 -22.95 -6.74
C PHE A 10 -2.30 -23.51 -7.11
N ILE A 11 -1.72 -24.34 -6.24
CA ILE A 11 -0.41 -24.98 -6.49
C ILE A 11 -0.47 -25.85 -7.75
N ARG A 12 -1.52 -26.68 -7.91
CA ARG A 12 -1.71 -27.52 -9.12
C ARG A 12 -1.80 -26.68 -10.38
N GLU A 13 -2.59 -25.60 -10.35
CA GLU A 13 -2.75 -24.71 -11.50
C GLU A 13 -1.42 -24.04 -11.87
N ARG A 14 -0.69 -23.50 -10.90
CA ARG A 14 0.61 -22.87 -11.14
C ARG A 14 1.61 -23.88 -11.69
N MET A 15 1.68 -25.09 -11.14
CA MET A 15 2.50 -26.17 -11.66
C MET A 15 2.20 -26.52 -13.12
N ASN A 16 0.91 -26.63 -13.47
CA ASN A 16 0.47 -26.95 -14.82
C ASN A 16 0.83 -25.83 -15.81
N LYS A 17 0.58 -24.57 -15.44
CA LYS A 17 0.88 -23.40 -16.28
C LYS A 17 2.38 -23.21 -16.53
N SER A 18 3.19 -23.42 -15.50
CA SER A 18 4.65 -23.23 -15.53
C SER A 18 5.44 -24.49 -15.92
N LYS A 19 4.76 -25.62 -16.14
CA LYS A 19 5.35 -26.95 -16.42
C LYS A 19 6.36 -27.41 -15.36
N ILE A 20 6.21 -26.94 -14.12
CA ILE A 20 7.08 -27.32 -12.99
C ILE A 20 6.71 -28.73 -12.51
N LYS A 21 7.72 -29.56 -12.22
CA LYS A 21 7.51 -30.92 -11.73
C LYS A 21 7.39 -30.94 -10.20
N GLN A 22 6.57 -31.84 -9.65
CA GLN A 22 6.41 -32.01 -8.19
C GLN A 22 7.74 -32.27 -7.48
N LYS A 23 8.63 -33.05 -8.12
CA LYS A 23 9.95 -33.36 -7.57
C LYS A 23 10.78 -32.10 -7.33
N GLU A 24 10.69 -31.14 -8.24
CA GLU A 24 11.44 -29.89 -8.15
C GLU A 24 10.97 -29.04 -6.97
N LEU A 25 9.65 -28.84 -6.81
CA LEU A 25 9.11 -28.13 -5.66
C LEU A 25 9.41 -28.85 -4.34
N ALA A 26 9.25 -30.17 -4.31
CA ALA A 26 9.54 -30.96 -3.13
C ALA A 26 10.98 -30.77 -2.65
N GLU A 27 11.94 -30.95 -3.55
CA GLU A 27 13.36 -30.99 -3.20
C GLU A 27 13.97 -29.59 -3.07
N LYS A 28 13.69 -28.68 -4.01
CA LYS A 28 14.33 -27.35 -4.05
C LYS A 28 13.66 -26.30 -3.20
N VAL A 29 12.35 -26.41 -2.96
CA VAL A 29 11.57 -25.39 -2.23
C VAL A 29 11.28 -25.86 -0.81
N LEU A 30 10.86 -27.10 -0.65
CA LEU A 30 10.36 -27.60 0.64
C LEU A 30 11.32 -28.49 1.41
N GLY A 31 12.50 -28.80 0.84
CA GLY A 31 13.46 -29.70 1.46
C GLY A 31 12.88 -31.09 1.77
N THR A 32 11.92 -31.55 0.98
CA THR A 32 11.21 -32.82 1.17
C THR A 32 11.28 -33.70 -0.09
N ASN A 33 10.71 -34.91 -0.01
CA ASN A 33 10.66 -35.82 -1.15
C ASN A 33 9.33 -35.73 -1.92
N GLN A 34 9.37 -36.11 -3.19
CA GLN A 34 8.21 -36.06 -4.08
C GLN A 34 7.01 -36.89 -3.60
N PRO A 35 7.16 -38.08 -2.98
CA PRO A 35 6.03 -38.81 -2.39
C PRO A 35 5.32 -38.03 -1.27
N ASN A 36 6.06 -37.39 -0.37
CA ASN A 36 5.49 -36.58 0.71
C ASN A 36 4.76 -35.36 0.14
N PHE A 37 5.35 -34.68 -0.84
CA PHE A 37 4.71 -33.58 -1.56
C PHE A 37 3.40 -34.01 -2.20
N SER A 38 3.41 -35.13 -2.95
CA SER A 38 2.22 -35.67 -3.59
C SER A 38 1.15 -36.07 -2.57
N SER A 39 1.56 -36.60 -1.43
CA SER A 39 0.64 -36.98 -0.35
C SER A 39 -0.04 -35.76 0.27
N ALA A 40 0.71 -34.69 0.52
CA ALA A 40 0.19 -33.44 1.07
C ALA A 40 -0.70 -32.69 0.07
N LEU A 41 -0.26 -32.58 -1.19
CA LEU A 41 -1.02 -31.91 -2.26
C LEU A 41 -2.36 -32.60 -2.52
N ASN A 42 -2.40 -33.93 -2.45
CA ASN A 42 -3.62 -34.71 -2.67
C ASN A 42 -4.36 -35.07 -1.37
N GLN A 43 -3.92 -34.51 -0.24
CA GLN A 43 -4.53 -34.73 1.09
C GLN A 43 -4.67 -36.22 1.46
N LYS A 44 -3.77 -37.07 0.95
CA LYS A 44 -3.82 -38.52 1.19
C LYS A 44 -3.59 -38.78 2.67
N LYS A 45 -4.52 -39.54 3.29
CA LYS A 45 -4.49 -39.88 4.73
C LYS A 45 -4.49 -38.64 5.64
N GLY A 46 -5.15 -37.54 5.22
CA GLY A 46 -5.22 -36.31 6.01
C GLY A 46 -3.87 -35.58 6.16
N ARG A 47 -2.90 -35.87 5.30
CA ARG A 47 -1.63 -35.13 5.28
C ARG A 47 -1.81 -33.80 4.56
N HIS A 48 -1.21 -32.76 5.12
CA HIS A 48 -1.21 -31.42 4.56
C HIS A 48 0.21 -30.85 4.62
N PHE A 49 0.47 -29.80 3.84
CA PHE A 49 1.69 -29.03 4.03
C PHE A 49 1.66 -28.32 5.40
N THR A 50 2.82 -28.11 5.99
CA THR A 50 2.95 -27.26 7.19
C THR A 50 2.81 -25.78 6.81
N ILE A 51 2.63 -24.91 7.79
CA ILE A 51 2.54 -23.46 7.53
C ILE A 51 3.81 -22.91 6.90
N GLU A 52 4.98 -23.37 7.34
CA GLU A 52 6.29 -23.00 6.79
C GLU A 52 6.40 -23.44 5.32
N GLN A 53 5.85 -24.60 4.98
CA GLN A 53 5.81 -25.08 3.61
C GLN A 53 4.86 -24.25 2.73
N TYR A 54 3.71 -23.81 3.25
CA TYR A 54 2.84 -22.89 2.53
C TYR A 54 3.50 -21.52 2.32
N ILE A 55 4.22 -20.99 3.32
CA ILE A 55 5.01 -19.75 3.18
C ILE A 55 6.05 -19.91 2.09
N ALA A 56 6.85 -20.97 2.13
CA ALA A 56 7.88 -21.23 1.12
C ALA A 56 7.30 -21.37 -0.30
N LEU A 57 6.11 -21.97 -0.44
CA LEU A 57 5.40 -22.04 -1.73
C LEU A 57 4.88 -20.67 -2.18
N ALA A 58 4.34 -19.86 -1.27
CA ALA A 58 3.87 -18.52 -1.56
C ALA A 58 5.04 -17.64 -2.05
N ASP A 59 6.16 -17.67 -1.34
CA ASP A 59 7.40 -16.97 -1.71
C ASP A 59 7.91 -17.44 -3.07
N TYR A 60 7.92 -18.77 -3.30
CA TYR A 60 8.36 -19.34 -4.58
C TYR A 60 7.48 -18.90 -5.76
N PHE A 61 6.16 -18.81 -5.57
CA PHE A 61 5.24 -18.36 -6.61
C PHE A 61 5.09 -16.83 -6.69
N GLY A 62 5.70 -16.08 -5.77
CA GLY A 62 5.63 -14.62 -5.71
C GLY A 62 4.23 -14.10 -5.37
N VAL A 63 3.49 -14.78 -4.49
CA VAL A 63 2.12 -14.42 -4.10
C VAL A 63 1.97 -14.33 -2.59
N SER A 64 0.91 -13.65 -2.12
CA SER A 64 0.60 -13.62 -0.69
C SER A 64 -0.02 -14.95 -0.23
N LEU A 65 0.02 -15.21 1.09
CA LEU A 65 -0.71 -16.35 1.66
C LEU A 65 -2.22 -16.23 1.42
N ASP A 66 -2.76 -15.01 1.46
CA ASP A 66 -4.19 -14.80 1.19
C ASP A 66 -4.55 -15.22 -0.24
N GLU A 67 -3.74 -14.86 -1.24
CA GLU A 67 -3.94 -15.33 -2.62
C GLU A 67 -3.81 -16.85 -2.71
N LEU A 68 -2.77 -17.43 -2.09
CA LEU A 68 -2.54 -18.87 -2.09
C LEU A 68 -3.76 -19.63 -1.54
N PHE A 69 -4.31 -19.19 -0.41
CA PHE A 69 -5.47 -19.82 0.23
C PHE A 69 -6.82 -19.43 -0.40
N GLY A 70 -6.82 -18.65 -1.48
CA GLY A 70 -8.04 -18.20 -2.17
C GLY A 70 -8.87 -17.20 -1.35
N ARG A 71 -8.25 -16.49 -0.40
CA ARG A 71 -8.89 -15.42 0.37
C ARG A 71 -8.96 -14.18 -0.52
N LYS A 72 -10.15 -13.93 -1.09
CA LYS A 72 -10.39 -12.77 -1.96
C LYS A 72 -10.24 -11.43 -1.25
N THR A 73 -10.34 -11.42 0.07
CA THR A 73 -10.16 -10.23 0.91
C THR A 73 -9.61 -10.64 2.27
N ALA A 74 -8.50 -10.04 2.69
CA ALA A 74 -8.20 -9.92 4.11
C ALA A 74 -9.42 -9.29 4.81
N SER A 75 -9.64 -9.60 6.08
CA SER A 75 -10.68 -8.94 6.89
C SER A 75 -10.72 -7.45 6.57
N SER A 76 -11.84 -6.96 6.01
CA SER A 76 -12.02 -5.55 5.63
C SER A 76 -12.02 -4.61 6.84
N GLN A 77 -11.99 -5.17 8.05
CA GLN A 77 -11.88 -4.42 9.28
C GLN A 77 -10.46 -3.90 9.46
N ILE A 78 -10.28 -2.61 9.25
CA ILE A 78 -9.07 -1.89 9.63
C ILE A 78 -9.08 -1.75 11.16
N SER A 79 -8.13 -2.39 11.84
CA SER A 79 -8.03 -2.30 13.30
C SER A 79 -7.43 -0.96 13.73
N ALA A 80 -7.75 -0.49 14.95
CA ALA A 80 -7.11 0.71 15.52
C ALA A 80 -5.58 0.61 15.53
N ARG A 81 -5.03 -0.59 15.77
CA ARG A 81 -3.59 -0.87 15.68
C ARG A 81 -3.06 -0.66 14.26
N SER A 82 -3.78 -1.13 13.25
CA SER A 82 -3.40 -0.99 11.84
C SER A 82 -3.39 0.48 11.42
N ILE A 83 -4.38 1.27 11.85
CA ILE A 83 -4.43 2.72 11.62
C ILE A 83 -3.22 3.39 12.26
N GLY A 84 -2.95 3.11 13.53
CA GLY A 84 -1.80 3.67 14.24
C GLY A 84 -0.46 3.30 13.60
N SER A 85 -0.31 2.06 13.14
CA SER A 85 0.89 1.62 12.42
C SER A 85 1.08 2.39 11.11
N TRP A 86 0.02 2.55 10.32
CA TRP A 86 0.09 3.30 9.06
C TRP A 86 0.45 4.77 9.28
N ILE A 87 -0.12 5.41 10.30
CA ILE A 87 0.23 6.79 10.68
C ILE A 87 1.72 6.88 11.04
N ILE A 88 2.25 5.94 11.83
CA ILE A 88 3.68 5.89 12.17
C ILE A 88 4.55 5.78 10.91
N ASP A 89 4.16 4.97 9.94
CA ASP A 89 4.91 4.79 8.69
C ASP A 89 4.89 6.07 7.83
N LEU A 90 3.77 6.78 7.77
CA LEU A 90 3.67 8.09 7.12
C LEU A 90 4.60 9.14 7.77
N PHE A 91 4.74 9.09 9.09
CA PHE A 91 5.67 9.96 9.81
C PHE A 91 7.13 9.62 9.56
N LYS A 92 7.49 8.34 9.65
CA LYS A 92 8.87 7.88 9.42
C LYS A 92 9.34 8.14 8.00
N SER A 93 8.44 7.96 7.03
CA SER A 93 8.68 8.29 5.62
C SER A 93 8.68 9.80 5.35
N LYS A 94 8.32 10.63 6.34
CA LYS A 94 8.20 12.08 6.24
C LYS A 94 7.22 12.54 5.15
N ARG A 95 6.25 11.68 4.82
CA ARG A 95 5.23 11.90 3.79
C ARG A 95 4.15 12.86 4.25
N ALA A 96 3.82 12.81 5.54
CA ALA A 96 2.76 13.60 6.15
C ALA A 96 3.22 14.28 7.44
N ILE A 97 2.50 15.34 7.83
CA ILE A 97 2.63 16.01 9.12
C ILE A 97 1.31 15.93 9.89
N LEU A 98 1.38 15.97 11.22
CA LEU A 98 0.19 16.22 12.05
C LEU A 98 0.12 17.70 12.42
N LYS A 99 -1.10 18.22 12.40
CA LYS A 99 -1.44 19.56 12.88
C LYS A 99 -2.61 19.46 13.85
N THR A 100 -2.49 20.11 15.00
CA THR A 100 -3.60 20.22 15.94
C THR A 100 -4.74 21.04 15.32
N VAL A 101 -5.96 20.50 15.37
CA VAL A 101 -7.20 21.18 15.02
C VAL A 101 -8.15 21.09 16.20
N THR A 102 -8.94 22.13 16.42
CA THR A 102 -9.89 22.19 17.53
C THR A 102 -11.30 22.14 16.97
N LEU A 103 -12.11 21.21 17.47
CA LEU A 103 -13.51 21.04 17.10
C LEU A 103 -14.41 21.18 18.34
N GLN A 104 -15.64 21.63 18.07
CA GLN A 104 -16.68 21.78 19.07
C GLN A 104 -17.61 20.57 18.97
N GLU A 105 -17.71 19.78 20.03
CA GLU A 105 -18.44 18.51 20.01
C GLU A 105 -19.39 18.36 21.19
N THR A 106 -20.49 17.64 20.96
CA THR A 106 -21.50 17.37 22.00
C THR A 106 -21.51 15.88 22.31
N ASP A 107 -21.30 15.52 23.58
CA ASP A 107 -21.49 14.15 24.05
C ASP A 107 -22.98 13.87 24.18
N ALA A 108 -23.49 12.89 23.43
CA ALA A 108 -24.90 12.49 23.43
C ALA A 108 -25.39 11.98 24.80
N ASN A 109 -24.48 11.59 25.71
CA ASN A 109 -24.84 11.20 27.07
C ASN A 109 -25.08 12.40 27.99
N ASN A 110 -24.55 13.57 27.63
CA ASN A 110 -24.74 14.82 28.36
C ASN A 110 -25.93 15.58 27.78
N GLN A 111 -27.14 15.00 27.90
CA GLN A 111 -28.40 15.56 27.40
C GLN A 111 -28.79 16.93 28.01
N TRP A 112 -28.01 17.45 28.97
CA TRP A 112 -28.35 18.60 29.80
C TRP A 112 -27.32 19.74 29.75
N GLU A 113 -26.21 19.59 29.02
CA GLU A 113 -25.24 20.67 28.81
C GLU A 113 -25.32 21.13 27.35
N ASP A 114 -26.07 22.22 27.12
CA ASP A 114 -26.26 22.90 25.82
C ASP A 114 -24.97 23.50 25.21
N PHE A 115 -23.80 23.17 25.75
CA PHE A 115 -22.54 23.75 25.32
C PHE A 115 -21.63 22.70 24.70
N PRO A 116 -21.25 22.86 23.42
CA PRO A 116 -20.26 21.98 22.83
C PRO A 116 -18.94 22.13 23.61
N THR A 117 -18.28 21.00 23.83
CA THR A 117 -16.97 20.92 24.44
C THR A 117 -15.89 21.09 23.38
N SER A 118 -14.95 21.97 23.64
CA SER A 118 -13.78 22.18 22.78
C SER A 118 -12.81 21.01 22.94
N THR A 119 -12.61 20.24 21.86
CA THR A 119 -11.71 19.08 21.84
C THR A 119 -10.63 19.25 20.78
N GLU A 120 -9.39 18.91 21.14
CA GLU A 120 -8.25 18.96 20.23
C GLU A 120 -8.00 17.62 19.55
N TYR A 121 -7.83 17.67 18.23
CA TYR A 121 -7.56 16.54 17.36
C TYR A 121 -6.27 16.74 16.57
N GLN A 122 -5.68 15.64 16.11
CA GLN A 122 -4.53 15.67 15.21
C GLN A 122 -4.98 15.40 13.78
N ALA A 123 -4.91 16.43 12.93
CA ALA A 123 -5.19 16.32 11.50
C ALA A 123 -3.92 15.93 10.74
N LEU A 124 -4.05 14.94 9.85
CA LEU A 124 -2.98 14.51 8.94
C LEU A 124 -2.98 15.37 7.68
N LEU A 125 -1.83 15.93 7.33
CA LEU A 125 -1.65 16.79 6.17
C LEU A 125 -0.55 16.23 5.25
N PHE A 126 -0.79 16.27 3.95
CA PHE A 126 0.18 15.98 2.89
C PHE A 126 0.63 17.31 2.27
N PRO A 127 1.82 17.84 2.57
CA PRO A 127 2.28 19.13 2.04
C PRO A 127 2.54 19.05 0.53
N ASN A 128 1.97 19.98 -0.25
CA ASN A 128 2.27 20.09 -1.69
C ASN A 128 3.71 20.54 -1.99
N TYR A 129 4.39 21.11 -1.01
CA TYR A 129 5.75 21.62 -1.13
C TYR A 129 6.59 21.09 0.03
N ASP A 130 7.88 20.90 -0.21
CA ASP A 130 8.85 20.41 0.76
C ASP A 130 8.84 21.28 2.03
N ASN A 131 8.39 20.68 3.12
CA ASN A 131 8.42 21.25 4.47
C ASN A 131 9.48 20.58 5.36
N ASN A 132 10.18 19.57 4.84
CA ASN A 132 11.18 18.80 5.57
C ASN A 132 12.57 19.44 5.47
N SER A 133 12.77 20.37 4.52
CA SER A 133 13.96 21.21 4.35
C SER A 133 14.50 21.81 5.64
N ALA A 134 13.61 22.34 6.50
CA ALA A 134 13.97 22.93 7.79
C ALA A 134 14.48 21.90 8.85
N ARG A 135 14.37 20.60 8.57
CA ARG A 135 14.84 19.51 9.45
C ARG A 135 16.22 18.97 9.06
N PHE A 136 16.82 19.49 7.98
CA PHE A 136 18.17 19.15 7.56
C PHE A 136 19.11 20.34 7.78
N GLU A 137 20.32 20.11 8.31
CA GLU A 137 21.37 21.14 8.32
C GLU A 137 21.61 21.63 6.89
N GLY A 138 21.67 22.95 6.66
CA GLY A 138 21.60 23.56 5.32
C GLY A 138 22.54 22.96 4.27
N PHE A 139 23.74 22.50 4.68
CA PHE A 139 24.70 21.83 3.79
C PHE A 139 24.25 20.45 3.27
N LYS A 140 23.52 19.66 4.08
CA LYS A 140 22.99 18.34 3.67
C LYS A 140 21.80 18.50 2.74
N PHE A 141 21.01 19.54 2.96
CA PHE A 141 19.89 19.91 2.10
C PHE A 141 20.37 20.36 0.72
N ASP A 142 21.37 21.25 0.67
CA ASP A 142 21.99 21.69 -0.58
C ASP A 142 22.58 20.52 -1.39
N LYS A 143 23.22 19.54 -0.72
CA LYS A 143 23.79 18.38 -1.41
C LYS A 143 22.74 17.36 -1.89
N MET A 144 21.56 17.33 -1.27
CA MET A 144 20.42 16.49 -1.67
C MET A 144 19.64 17.09 -2.85
N ILE A 145 19.56 18.42 -2.94
CA ILE A 145 18.77 19.13 -3.95
C ILE A 145 19.61 19.60 -5.14
N ASN A 146 20.85 20.04 -4.92
CA ASN A 146 21.70 20.64 -5.96
C ASN A 146 22.57 19.59 -6.70
N GLY A 147 22.05 18.39 -6.90
CA GLY A 147 22.61 17.45 -7.87
C GLY A 147 22.48 18.00 -9.29
N ALA A 148 23.38 18.92 -9.65
CA ALA A 148 23.77 19.35 -11.00
C ALA A 148 22.86 20.29 -11.84
N SER A 149 21.71 20.82 -11.40
CA SER A 149 21.04 21.86 -12.22
C SER A 149 20.14 22.85 -11.47
N ALA A 150 20.40 24.13 -11.73
CA ALA A 150 19.97 25.34 -11.02
C ALA A 150 18.50 25.74 -11.22
N CYS A 151 17.56 24.83 -10.91
CA CYS A 151 16.15 25.19 -10.76
C CYS A 151 15.66 24.68 -9.40
N TYR A 152 15.39 25.61 -8.48
CA TYR A 152 14.74 25.33 -7.20
C TYR A 152 13.28 24.90 -7.47
N ASP A 153 13.03 23.60 -7.46
CA ASP A 153 11.68 23.05 -7.41
C ASP A 153 11.52 22.34 -6.06
N ASN A 154 10.69 22.91 -5.20
CA ASN A 154 10.36 22.34 -3.90
C ASN A 154 8.97 21.70 -3.90
N SER A 155 8.35 21.49 -5.06
CA SER A 155 7.07 20.79 -5.13
C SER A 155 7.24 19.29 -4.85
N ASP A 156 6.27 18.72 -4.13
CA ASP A 156 6.14 17.28 -3.92
C ASP A 156 4.99 16.80 -4.80
N SER A 157 5.34 16.37 -6.02
CA SER A 157 4.39 15.91 -7.05
C SER A 157 3.48 14.78 -6.56
N ASP A 158 3.99 13.88 -5.73
CA ASP A 158 3.20 12.79 -5.16
C ASP A 158 2.17 13.31 -4.16
N ASN A 159 2.57 14.21 -3.24
CA ASN A 159 1.64 14.80 -2.29
C ASN A 159 0.60 15.69 -3.00
N ILE A 160 1.01 16.39 -4.06
CA ILE A 160 0.08 17.12 -4.95
C ILE A 160 -0.95 16.15 -5.55
N ALA A 161 -0.50 15.00 -6.07
CA ALA A 161 -1.37 13.98 -6.63
C ALA A 161 -2.30 13.37 -5.55
N ILE A 162 -1.80 13.08 -4.36
CA ILE A 162 -2.58 12.59 -3.21
C ILE A 162 -3.68 13.59 -2.85
N ASN A 163 -3.34 14.88 -2.69
CA ASN A 163 -4.31 15.91 -2.35
C ASN A 163 -5.37 16.08 -3.46
N ALA A 164 -4.96 16.03 -4.73
CA ALA A 164 -5.88 16.08 -5.86
C ALA A 164 -6.84 14.88 -5.85
N PHE A 165 -6.32 13.67 -5.57
CA PHE A 165 -7.13 12.46 -5.42
C PHE A 165 -8.11 12.59 -4.26
N ILE A 166 -7.68 12.99 -3.06
CA ILE A 166 -8.55 13.15 -1.88
C ILE A 166 -9.68 14.13 -2.19
N LYS A 167 -9.38 15.25 -2.85
CA LYS A 167 -10.40 16.22 -3.25
C LYS A 167 -11.43 15.59 -4.20
N LYS A 168 -10.97 14.93 -5.27
CA LYS A 168 -11.86 14.23 -6.22
C LYS A 168 -12.70 13.16 -5.53
N TYR A 169 -12.10 12.39 -4.62
CA TYR A 169 -12.79 11.36 -3.85
C TYR A 169 -13.94 11.95 -3.03
N LEU A 170 -13.70 13.05 -2.31
CA LEU A 170 -14.74 13.74 -1.55
C LEU A 170 -15.86 14.27 -2.45
N ASP A 171 -15.53 14.78 -3.64
CA ASP A 171 -16.52 15.22 -4.62
C ASP A 171 -17.40 14.04 -5.11
N ILE A 172 -16.81 12.86 -5.31
CA ILE A 172 -17.52 11.63 -5.69
C ILE A 172 -18.43 11.14 -4.57
N GLU A 173 -17.96 11.16 -3.32
CA GLU A 173 -18.74 10.77 -2.14
C GLU A 173 -19.96 11.67 -1.97
N ASN A 174 -19.78 12.99 -2.09
CA ASN A 174 -20.87 13.96 -2.03
C ASN A 174 -21.89 13.67 -3.14
N PHE A 175 -21.45 13.47 -4.38
CA PHE A 175 -22.35 13.12 -5.48
C PHE A 175 -23.12 11.81 -5.23
N ASN A 176 -22.43 10.76 -4.76
CA ASN A 176 -23.03 9.46 -4.51
C ASN A 176 -24.06 9.52 -3.38
N SER A 177 -23.79 10.26 -2.30
CA SER A 177 -24.74 10.42 -1.19
C SER A 177 -25.99 11.22 -1.58
N GLU A 178 -25.87 12.21 -2.47
CA GLU A 178 -27.00 13.03 -2.91
C GLU A 178 -27.86 12.38 -4.00
N LYS A 179 -27.22 11.77 -5.00
CA LYS A 179 -27.90 11.34 -6.25
C LYS A 179 -27.93 9.82 -6.44
N GLY A 180 -27.12 9.09 -5.68
CA GLY A 180 -26.92 7.66 -5.85
C GLY A 180 -26.08 7.32 -7.09
N MET A 181 -25.17 6.36 -6.93
CA MET A 181 -24.40 5.77 -8.01
C MET A 181 -24.50 4.25 -7.94
N PRO A 182 -24.65 3.55 -9.08
CA PRO A 182 -24.51 2.10 -9.09
C PRO A 182 -23.15 1.67 -8.54
N GLU A 183 -23.13 0.68 -7.65
CA GLU A 183 -21.93 0.25 -6.92
C GLU A 183 -20.74 -0.07 -7.86
N GLU A 184 -21.01 -0.73 -8.99
CA GLU A 184 -19.98 -1.05 -9.97
C GLU A 184 -19.40 0.18 -10.68
N ALA A 185 -20.25 1.18 -10.98
CA ALA A 185 -19.78 2.44 -11.55
C ALA A 185 -18.92 3.23 -10.54
N TYR A 186 -19.31 3.21 -9.26
CA TYR A 186 -18.54 3.80 -8.18
C TYR A 186 -17.16 3.15 -8.06
N LYS A 187 -17.09 1.81 -8.00
CA LYS A 187 -15.82 1.07 -7.93
C LYS A 187 -14.90 1.35 -9.12
N ILE A 188 -15.45 1.35 -10.34
CA ILE A 188 -14.67 1.63 -11.56
C ILE A 188 -14.08 3.04 -11.49
N LEU A 189 -14.87 4.03 -11.06
CA LEU A 189 -14.44 5.42 -10.98
C LEU A 189 -13.31 5.59 -9.94
N ILE A 190 -13.49 5.05 -8.74
CA ILE A 190 -12.47 5.10 -7.69
C ILE A 190 -11.17 4.42 -8.14
N ASN A 191 -11.26 3.21 -8.70
CA ASN A 191 -10.09 2.49 -9.20
C ASN A 191 -9.38 3.25 -10.33
N THR A 192 -10.12 3.94 -11.20
CA THR A 192 -9.52 4.76 -12.25
C THR A 192 -8.63 5.85 -11.65
N TYR A 193 -9.13 6.59 -10.65
CA TYR A 193 -8.34 7.64 -10.01
C TYR A 193 -7.21 7.12 -9.14
N LEU A 194 -7.39 5.95 -8.49
CA LEU A 194 -6.29 5.31 -7.76
C LEU A 194 -5.16 4.87 -8.69
N ASN A 195 -5.48 4.41 -9.90
CA ASN A 195 -4.49 4.03 -10.91
C ASN A 195 -3.74 5.22 -11.52
N GLU A 196 -4.21 6.46 -11.33
CA GLU A 196 -3.47 7.67 -11.69
C GLU A 196 -2.31 7.97 -10.70
N LEU A 197 -2.33 7.37 -9.51
CA LEU A 197 -1.29 7.55 -8.50
C LEU A 197 -0.07 6.68 -8.81
N SER A 198 1.13 7.21 -8.53
CA SER A 198 2.38 6.46 -8.68
C SER A 198 2.41 5.21 -7.78
N SER A 199 2.79 4.07 -8.36
CA SER A 199 3.05 2.82 -7.62
C SER A 199 4.46 2.73 -7.03
N ASP A 200 5.35 3.64 -7.43
CA ASP A 200 6.72 3.64 -6.95
C ASP A 200 6.81 4.09 -5.50
N SER A 201 7.70 3.45 -4.74
CA SER A 201 8.03 3.88 -3.39
C SER A 201 8.46 5.35 -3.37
N TYR A 202 7.99 6.10 -2.38
CA TYR A 202 8.43 7.48 -2.18
C TYR A 202 9.94 7.53 -1.94
N CYS A 203 10.65 8.24 -2.81
CA CYS A 203 12.05 8.59 -2.65
C CYS A 203 12.15 10.11 -2.68
N ALA A 204 12.63 10.72 -1.58
CA ALA A 204 13.00 12.14 -1.57
C ALA A 204 14.11 12.44 -2.61
N PRO A 205 14.37 13.71 -2.93
CA PRO A 205 13.66 14.55 -3.92
C PRO A 205 13.75 14.00 -5.36
N GLN A 206 12.70 14.23 -6.14
CA GLN A 206 12.41 13.55 -7.41
C GLN A 206 13.17 14.06 -8.66
N LYS A 207 14.41 14.56 -8.54
CA LYS A 207 15.23 14.94 -9.72
C LYS A 207 16.11 13.82 -10.29
N PHE A 208 15.94 12.58 -9.85
CA PHE A 208 16.70 11.43 -10.36
C PHE A 208 15.93 10.55 -11.36
N ARG A 209 14.69 10.91 -11.71
CA ARG A 209 13.83 10.07 -12.58
C ARG A 209 14.04 10.29 -14.07
N GLU A 210 14.73 11.34 -14.49
CA GLU A 210 15.18 11.47 -15.87
C GLU A 210 16.62 10.94 -15.97
N LYS A 211 16.83 9.93 -16.83
CA LYS A 211 18.17 9.63 -17.32
C LYS A 211 18.70 10.93 -17.89
N PHE A 212 19.73 11.49 -17.27
CA PHE A 212 20.50 12.57 -17.87
C PHE A 212 21.00 12.07 -19.23
N VAL A 213 20.36 12.52 -20.30
CA VAL A 213 20.88 12.48 -21.65
C VAL A 213 21.53 13.85 -21.81
N PRO A 214 22.87 13.96 -21.75
CA PRO A 214 23.51 15.24 -22.02
C PRO A 214 23.02 15.73 -23.38
N ALA A 215 22.61 16.99 -23.47
CA ALA A 215 22.45 17.63 -24.77
C ALA A 215 23.85 17.75 -25.39
N ASP A 216 23.97 17.51 -26.70
CA ASP A 216 25.26 17.59 -27.42
C ASP A 216 25.97 18.96 -27.27
N GLU A 217 25.25 19.99 -26.81
CA GLU A 217 25.78 21.33 -26.51
C GLU A 217 26.61 21.39 -25.21
N ASP A 218 26.55 20.37 -24.34
CA ASP A 218 27.35 20.28 -23.10
C ASP A 218 28.69 19.51 -23.29
N LEU A 219 29.04 19.14 -24.53
CA LEU A 219 30.26 18.40 -24.88
C LEU A 219 31.32 19.23 -25.63
N PHE A 220 31.20 20.56 -25.65
CA PHE A 220 32.21 21.46 -26.24
C PHE A 220 32.61 22.60 -25.31
#